data_AF-A0A7S7VX66-F1
#
_entry.id   AF-A0A7S7VX66-F1
#
_cell.length_a   1.000
_cell.length_b   1.000
_cell.length_c   1.000
_cell.angle_alpha   90.00
_cell.angle_beta   90.00
_cell.angle_gamma   90.00
#
_symmetry.space_group_name_H-M   'P 1'
#
loop_
_entity.id
_entity.type
_entity.pdbx_description
1 polymer ?
#
loop_
_entity_poly.entity_id
_entity_poly.type
_entity_poly.pdbx_seq_one_letter_code
_entity_poly.pdbx_strand_id
1 'polypeptide(L)'
;MTRSYFELPKDPFSANDNFQELQSEFPADSSCKIPQISRDSLPEGDENRLRPSYMVSGAAGVKHTNRSEALHPGADPFANWTKKTKIGRRSITRQLTLPQVRDLKSAWHHAKTVGQPVNRFITFRPHDINDQDAEQRIDTWWRWRNKLAQFARDNDFDFTCLWTRESERHTGKNEHLHVLMHVPRLLQKRFDSVVEAWCDGTDEIDVRGCTYQIRRNERGGEESVLTYIAKNSPQANRFFNHTVQYGGPIFGKRYGLSTNLTAKARARAAVAGGLRQDLRLPRVTSEVNNPVPKPANDQGRKGSRNRAA
;
A
#
# COMPACT_ATOMS: atom_id res chain seq x y z
N MET A 1 -35.08 37.27 -8.86
CA MET A 1 -33.85 37.15 -9.69
C MET A 1 -32.64 37.41 -8.82
N THR A 2 -31.94 36.37 -8.38
CA THR A 2 -30.66 36.48 -7.67
C THR A 2 -29.79 35.31 -8.13
N ARG A 3 -28.79 35.61 -8.99
CA ARG A 3 -27.82 34.64 -9.51
C ARG A 3 -26.75 34.41 -8.44
N SER A 4 -26.67 33.18 -7.94
CA SER A 4 -25.57 32.70 -7.11
C SER A 4 -24.44 32.18 -8.00
N TYR A 5 -23.31 32.89 -8.03
CA TYR A 5 -22.06 32.38 -8.61
C TYR A 5 -21.38 31.47 -7.58
N PHE A 6 -21.32 30.17 -7.85
CA PHE A 6 -20.39 29.25 -7.21
C PHE A 6 -19.18 29.08 -8.14
N GLU A 7 -18.07 29.74 -7.84
CA GLU A 7 -16.78 29.43 -8.45
C GLU A 7 -16.13 28.26 -7.70
N LEU A 8 -15.89 27.16 -8.42
CA LEU A 8 -15.07 26.04 -7.95
C LEU A 8 -13.58 26.36 -8.15
N PRO A 9 -12.69 25.99 -7.21
CA PRO A 9 -11.26 26.09 -7.43
C PRO A 9 -10.78 25.14 -8.53
N LYS A 10 -10.11 25.70 -9.54
CA LYS A 10 -9.31 24.99 -10.55
C LYS A 10 -8.03 24.44 -9.91
N ASP A 11 -8.07 23.22 -9.40
CA ASP A 11 -6.87 22.43 -9.15
C ASP A 11 -6.83 21.22 -10.11
N PRO A 12 -5.88 21.16 -11.06
CA PRO A 12 -5.83 20.08 -12.06
C PRO A 12 -5.32 18.73 -11.52
N PHE A 13 -5.14 18.56 -10.20
CA PHE A 13 -4.68 17.29 -9.61
C PHE A 13 -5.71 16.59 -8.70
N SER A 14 -6.99 16.94 -8.85
CA SER A 14 -8.11 16.34 -8.11
C SER A 14 -9.33 16.04 -8.99
N ALA A 15 -9.23 15.04 -9.86
CA ALA A 15 -10.37 14.25 -10.38
C ALA A 15 -9.78 12.97 -11.01
N ASN A 16 -10.07 11.77 -10.51
CA ASN A 16 -11.29 10.95 -10.66
C ASN A 16 -11.39 10.20 -12.00
N ASP A 17 -11.57 8.88 -11.86
CA ASP A 17 -12.54 8.01 -12.52
C ASP A 17 -12.65 8.02 -14.06
N ASN A 18 -12.29 6.86 -14.64
CA ASN A 18 -13.03 6.28 -15.75
C ASN A 18 -12.94 4.76 -15.66
N PHE A 19 -13.98 4.11 -15.14
CA PHE A 19 -14.28 2.72 -15.47
C PHE A 19 -15.79 2.54 -15.47
N GLN A 20 -16.37 2.59 -16.66
CA GLN A 20 -17.71 2.11 -16.93
C GLN A 20 -17.68 0.58 -17.07
N GLU A 21 -18.81 0.00 -16.67
CA GLU A 21 -19.21 -1.39 -16.77
C GLU A 21 -18.73 -2.10 -18.03
N LEU A 22 -18.11 -3.27 -17.83
CA LEU A 22 -18.28 -4.41 -18.72
C LEU A 22 -18.44 -5.65 -17.82
N GLN A 23 -19.70 -6.06 -17.65
CA GLN A 23 -20.03 -7.42 -17.29
C GLN A 23 -19.56 -8.33 -18.42
N SER A 24 -18.64 -9.25 -18.15
CA SER A 24 -18.47 -10.44 -18.97
C SER A 24 -18.44 -11.67 -18.08
N GLU A 25 -19.46 -12.50 -18.27
CA GLU A 25 -19.56 -13.85 -17.76
C GLU A 25 -18.48 -14.72 -18.42
N PHE A 26 -17.66 -15.44 -17.66
CA PHE A 26 -16.99 -16.64 -18.14
C PHE A 26 -16.81 -17.68 -17.02
N PRO A 27 -16.83 -18.98 -17.36
CA PRO A 27 -17.15 -20.05 -16.43
C PRO A 27 -15.96 -20.52 -15.62
N ALA A 28 -16.28 -21.10 -14.46
CA ALA A 28 -15.37 -21.88 -13.65
C ALA A 28 -14.97 -23.16 -14.38
N ASP A 29 -13.71 -23.26 -14.79
CA ASP A 29 -12.90 -24.48 -14.69
C ASP A 29 -11.48 -24.22 -15.21
N SER A 30 -10.48 -24.38 -14.35
CA SER A 30 -9.15 -24.84 -14.78
C SER A 30 -8.32 -25.29 -13.59
N SER A 31 -8.20 -26.61 -13.45
CA SER A 31 -7.20 -27.27 -12.63
C SER A 31 -5.80 -26.89 -13.12
N CYS A 32 -5.11 -26.00 -12.40
CA CYS A 32 -3.69 -25.76 -12.64
C CYS A 32 -2.86 -26.94 -12.12
N LYS A 33 -2.50 -27.85 -13.03
CA LYS A 33 -1.41 -28.81 -12.80
C LYS A 33 -0.07 -28.08 -12.89
N ILE A 34 0.72 -28.20 -11.83
CA ILE A 34 2.10 -27.72 -11.75
C ILE A 34 2.95 -28.57 -12.71
N PRO A 35 3.69 -27.99 -13.67
CA PRO A 35 4.63 -28.76 -14.46
C PRO A 35 5.85 -29.13 -13.61
N GLN A 36 6.15 -30.42 -13.51
CA GLN A 36 7.44 -30.91 -13.07
C GLN A 36 8.46 -30.62 -14.17
N ILE A 37 9.43 -29.76 -13.88
CA ILE A 37 10.58 -29.54 -14.75
C ILE A 37 11.66 -30.54 -14.37
N SER A 38 11.90 -31.49 -15.27
CA SER A 38 13.01 -32.43 -15.23
C SER A 38 14.33 -31.67 -15.44
N ARG A 39 15.23 -31.80 -14.47
CA ARG A 39 16.66 -31.51 -14.63
C ARG A 39 17.22 -32.65 -15.47
N ASP A 40 17.65 -32.37 -16.70
CA ASP A 40 18.80 -33.02 -17.36
C ASP A 40 18.95 -32.47 -18.78
N SER A 41 20.20 -32.41 -19.24
CA SER A 41 20.69 -32.08 -20.60
C SER A 41 21.16 -30.64 -20.82
N LEU A 42 22.44 -30.40 -20.50
CA LEU A 42 23.27 -29.40 -21.20
C LEU A 42 23.82 -30.04 -22.48
N PRO A 43 23.96 -29.25 -23.56
CA PRO A 43 25.06 -29.45 -24.49
C PRO A 43 25.93 -28.20 -24.60
N GLU A 44 27.23 -28.46 -24.69
CA GLU A 44 28.30 -27.54 -25.06
C GLU A 44 28.25 -27.15 -26.55
N GLY A 45 28.78 -25.96 -26.84
CA GLY A 45 29.26 -25.55 -28.17
C GLY A 45 28.22 -24.94 -29.10
N ASP A 46 28.41 -23.69 -29.57
CA ASP A 46 29.33 -23.41 -30.68
C ASP A 46 29.42 -21.89 -30.95
N GLU A 47 30.60 -21.46 -31.36
CA GLU A 47 30.92 -20.08 -31.77
C GLU A 47 30.42 -19.80 -33.20
N ASN A 48 30.26 -18.51 -33.51
CA ASN A 48 30.04 -17.93 -34.85
C ASN A 48 28.69 -18.21 -35.53
N ARG A 49 27.85 -17.16 -35.66
CA ARG A 49 27.49 -16.57 -36.97
C ARG A 49 26.50 -15.39 -36.88
N LEU A 50 26.87 -14.35 -37.63
CA LEU A 50 26.04 -13.48 -38.47
C LEU A 50 25.09 -12.47 -37.82
N ARG A 51 25.48 -11.21 -38.00
CA ARG A 51 24.65 -10.00 -37.95
C ARG A 51 23.45 -10.10 -38.92
N PRO A 52 22.33 -9.43 -38.59
CA PRO A 52 21.50 -8.79 -39.60
C PRO A 52 21.58 -7.26 -39.49
N SER A 53 21.91 -6.65 -40.62
CA SER A 53 21.71 -5.25 -40.94
C SER A 53 20.21 -5.00 -41.17
N TYR A 54 19.62 -4.02 -40.46
CA TYR A 54 18.44 -3.32 -40.94
C TYR A 54 18.59 -1.81 -40.71
N MET A 55 18.70 -1.10 -41.83
CA MET A 55 18.31 0.30 -41.95
C MET A 55 16.78 0.37 -42.03
N VAL A 56 16.14 1.28 -41.28
CA VAL A 56 15.02 2.09 -41.78
C VAL A 56 15.07 3.46 -41.10
N SER A 57 15.16 4.48 -41.95
CA SER A 57 15.04 5.91 -41.65
C SER A 57 13.59 6.32 -41.36
N GLY A 58 13.38 7.26 -40.45
CA GLY A 58 12.09 7.93 -40.28
C GLY A 58 12.16 9.07 -39.25
N ALA A 59 11.99 10.28 -39.74
CA ALA A 59 12.29 11.54 -39.05
C ALA A 59 11.21 11.98 -38.04
N ALA A 60 11.64 12.58 -36.92
CA ALA A 60 11.02 13.75 -36.29
C ALA A 60 12.00 14.34 -35.26
N GLY A 61 12.70 15.41 -35.65
CA GLY A 61 13.69 16.08 -34.82
C GLY A 61 13.06 16.79 -33.62
N VAL A 62 13.18 16.21 -32.43
CA VAL A 62 13.16 16.96 -31.17
C VAL A 62 14.61 17.21 -30.79
N LYS A 63 15.09 18.43 -31.06
CA LYS A 63 16.37 18.91 -30.54
C LYS A 63 16.21 19.11 -29.04
N HIS A 64 16.44 18.05 -28.24
CA HIS A 64 16.77 18.25 -26.84
C HIS A 64 18.11 18.97 -26.79
N THR A 65 18.06 20.26 -26.45
CA THR A 65 19.25 21.02 -26.10
C THR A 65 19.85 20.38 -24.85
N ASN A 66 20.85 19.52 -25.05
CA ASN A 66 21.76 19.08 -24.01
C ASN A 66 22.48 20.32 -23.48
N ARG A 67 21.86 20.99 -22.51
CA ARG A 67 22.49 22.03 -21.71
C ARG A 67 23.41 21.34 -20.71
N SER A 68 24.50 20.79 -21.22
CA SER A 68 25.66 20.41 -20.44
C SER A 68 26.41 21.68 -20.05
N GLU A 69 25.83 22.47 -19.14
CA GLU A 69 26.62 23.40 -18.35
C GLU A 69 27.58 22.54 -17.53
N ALA A 70 28.87 22.68 -17.82
CA ALA A 70 29.94 22.01 -17.10
C ALA A 70 29.83 22.36 -15.61
N LEU A 71 29.21 21.46 -14.85
CA LEU A 71 29.16 21.53 -13.39
C LEU A 71 30.61 21.52 -12.90
N HIS A 72 30.98 22.55 -12.13
CA HIS A 72 32.29 22.62 -11.50
C HIS A 72 32.58 21.30 -10.75
N PRO A 73 33.73 20.64 -11.00
CA PRO A 73 34.12 19.45 -10.28
C PRO A 73 34.31 19.82 -8.80
N GLY A 74 33.36 19.43 -7.95
CA GLY A 74 33.41 19.63 -6.50
C GLY A 74 32.20 20.32 -5.88
N ALA A 75 31.32 20.95 -6.66
CA ALA A 75 30.05 21.43 -6.12
C ALA A 75 29.05 20.27 -6.12
N ASP A 76 28.70 19.74 -4.94
CA ASP A 76 27.61 18.77 -4.80
C ASP A 76 26.36 19.40 -5.45
N PRO A 77 25.85 18.87 -6.60
CA PRO A 77 24.73 19.45 -7.33
C PRO A 77 23.47 19.53 -6.46
N PHE A 78 23.47 18.80 -5.33
CA PHE A 78 22.40 18.76 -4.37
C PHE A 78 22.55 19.77 -3.20
N ALA A 79 23.71 20.42 -3.04
CA ALA A 79 23.99 21.32 -1.90
C ALA A 79 23.03 22.51 -1.78
N ASN A 80 22.37 22.91 -2.87
CA ASN A 80 21.54 24.11 -2.91
C ASN A 80 20.04 23.83 -2.74
N TRP A 81 19.53 22.65 -3.08
CA TRP A 81 18.09 22.38 -2.89
C TRP A 81 17.77 22.02 -1.45
N THR A 82 18.69 21.37 -0.73
CA THR A 82 18.53 21.02 0.69
C THR A 82 18.28 22.24 1.59
N LYS A 83 18.74 23.43 1.16
CA LYS A 83 18.52 24.73 1.83
C LYS A 83 17.20 25.41 1.45
N LYS A 84 16.57 25.02 0.33
CA LYS A 84 15.31 25.62 -0.13
C LYS A 84 14.12 25.03 0.62
N THR A 85 13.05 25.80 0.74
CA THR A 85 11.76 25.33 1.30
C THR A 85 10.81 24.84 0.20
N LYS A 86 10.99 25.34 -1.03
CA LYS A 86 10.24 24.97 -2.23
C LYS A 86 11.13 24.99 -3.47
N ILE A 87 10.82 24.15 -4.45
CA ILE A 87 11.34 24.25 -5.83
C ILE A 87 10.13 24.17 -6.75
N GLY A 88 9.88 25.24 -7.50
CA GLY A 88 8.61 25.42 -8.21
C GLY A 88 7.42 25.37 -7.24
N ARG A 89 6.41 24.55 -7.56
CA ARG A 89 5.22 24.35 -6.71
C ARG A 89 5.41 23.28 -5.62
N ARG A 90 6.52 22.55 -5.64
CA ARG A 90 6.74 21.39 -4.76
C ARG A 90 7.44 21.84 -3.48
N SER A 91 6.97 21.34 -2.34
CA SER A 91 7.57 21.59 -1.03
C SER A 91 8.71 20.63 -0.74
N ILE A 92 9.68 21.11 0.02
CA ILE A 92 10.72 20.29 0.63
C ILE A 92 10.30 20.04 2.07
N THR A 93 10.22 18.77 2.45
CA THR A 93 9.88 18.37 3.82
C THR A 93 11.10 17.75 4.47
N ARG A 94 11.38 18.08 5.73
CA ARG A 94 12.49 17.51 6.51
C ARG A 94 12.04 16.50 7.57
N GLN A 95 10.76 16.56 7.91
CA GLN A 95 10.16 15.76 8.97
C GLN A 95 8.67 15.58 8.71
N LEU A 96 8.08 14.56 9.32
CA LEU A 96 6.63 14.44 9.39
C LEU A 96 6.06 15.45 10.39
N THR A 97 4.95 16.08 10.03
CA THR A 97 4.23 16.98 10.93
C THR A 97 3.34 16.20 11.91
N LEU A 98 2.95 16.85 13.01
CA LEU A 98 2.06 16.26 14.01
C LEU A 98 0.76 15.68 13.42
N PRO A 99 0.05 16.41 12.52
CA PRO A 99 -1.16 15.87 11.91
C PRO A 99 -0.89 14.65 11.03
N GLN A 100 0.26 14.60 10.34
CA GLN A 100 0.63 13.47 9.47
C GLN A 100 0.87 12.20 10.28
N VAL A 101 1.56 12.31 11.42
CA VAL A 101 1.76 11.16 12.32
C VAL A 101 0.45 10.68 12.93
N ARG A 102 -0.43 11.59 13.34
CA ARG A 102 -1.79 11.23 13.78
C ARG A 102 -2.57 10.52 12.68
N ASP A 103 -2.49 11.00 11.44
CA ASP A 103 -3.15 10.40 10.29
C ASP A 103 -2.64 8.98 10.00
N LEU A 104 -1.32 8.77 10.02
CA LEU A 104 -0.69 7.43 9.92
C LEU A 104 -1.17 6.50 11.04
N LYS A 105 -1.21 6.98 12.29
CA LYS A 105 -1.70 6.19 13.43
C LYS A 105 -3.18 5.82 13.27
N SER A 106 -4.02 6.77 12.87
CA SER A 106 -5.44 6.52 12.59
C SER A 106 -5.64 5.53 11.45
N ALA A 107 -4.88 5.65 10.36
CA ALA A 107 -4.89 4.73 9.23
C ALA A 107 -4.46 3.31 9.64
N TRP A 108 -3.39 3.20 10.42
CA TRP A 108 -2.88 1.94 10.96
C TRP A 108 -3.96 1.19 11.76
N HIS A 109 -4.63 1.88 12.70
CA HIS A 109 -5.71 1.27 13.47
C HIS A 109 -6.93 0.94 12.60
N HIS A 110 -7.29 1.82 11.68
CA HIS A 110 -8.42 1.59 10.77
C HIS A 110 -8.22 0.35 9.90
N ALA A 111 -7.03 0.15 9.35
CA ALA A 111 -6.67 -1.03 8.56
C ALA A 111 -6.99 -2.33 9.31
N LYS A 112 -6.66 -2.39 10.62
CA LYS A 112 -7.02 -3.53 11.47
C LYS A 112 -8.53 -3.66 11.66
N THR A 113 -9.24 -2.55 11.89
CA THR A 113 -10.69 -2.55 12.09
C THR A 113 -11.45 -3.07 10.87
N VAL A 114 -10.98 -2.79 9.65
CA VAL A 114 -11.62 -3.25 8.40
C VAL A 114 -11.15 -4.65 7.96
N GLY A 115 -10.43 -5.38 8.80
CA GLY A 115 -9.97 -6.73 8.49
C GLY A 115 -8.78 -6.80 7.53
N GLN A 116 -8.13 -5.66 7.25
CA GLN A 116 -6.97 -5.55 6.35
C GLN A 116 -5.74 -5.06 7.13
N PRO A 117 -5.28 -5.79 8.17
CA PRO A 117 -4.15 -5.34 8.98
C PRO A 117 -2.88 -5.23 8.13
N VAL A 118 -2.14 -4.13 8.30
CA VAL A 118 -0.84 -3.94 7.62
C VAL A 118 0.22 -4.86 8.23
N ASN A 119 0.32 -6.06 7.67
CA ASN A 119 1.06 -7.21 8.21
C ASN A 119 2.40 -7.47 7.51
N ARG A 120 2.79 -6.61 6.57
CA ARG A 120 4.10 -6.58 5.92
C ARG A 120 4.75 -5.22 6.05
N PHE A 121 6.02 -5.23 6.39
CA PHE A 121 6.89 -4.06 6.38
C PHE A 121 7.92 -4.25 5.26
N ILE A 122 8.01 -3.25 4.39
CA ILE A 122 8.91 -3.23 3.25
C ILE A 122 9.75 -1.96 3.33
N THR A 123 11.05 -2.09 3.13
CA THR A 123 11.95 -0.96 2.91
C THR A 123 12.59 -1.10 1.54
N PHE A 124 12.56 -0.03 0.74
CA PHE A 124 13.27 0.06 -0.53
C PHE A 124 14.33 1.15 -0.45
N ARG A 125 15.56 0.82 -0.83
CA ARG A 125 16.63 1.80 -1.07
C ARG A 125 17.38 1.43 -2.36
N PRO A 126 17.04 2.06 -3.49
CA PRO A 126 17.77 1.90 -4.74
C PRO A 126 19.22 2.34 -4.57
N HIS A 127 20.14 1.61 -5.18
CA HIS A 127 21.58 1.91 -5.10
C HIS A 127 21.94 3.24 -5.77
N ASP A 128 21.27 3.55 -6.88
CA ASP A 128 21.47 4.75 -7.71
C ASP A 128 20.71 5.98 -7.19
N ILE A 129 20.04 5.88 -6.03
CA ILE A 129 19.15 6.95 -5.55
C ILE A 129 19.87 8.29 -5.35
N ASN A 130 21.17 8.25 -5.07
CA ASN A 130 22.00 9.44 -4.90
C ASN A 130 22.35 10.11 -6.23
N ASP A 131 22.36 9.36 -7.32
CA ASP A 131 22.67 9.83 -8.67
C ASP A 131 21.41 10.38 -9.37
N GLN A 132 20.22 10.01 -8.88
CA GLN A 132 18.94 10.50 -9.38
C GLN A 132 18.67 11.96 -8.98
N ASP A 133 18.20 12.75 -9.95
CA ASP A 133 17.64 14.07 -9.71
C ASP A 133 16.29 14.01 -8.97
N ALA A 134 15.76 15.18 -8.62
CA ALA A 134 14.57 15.27 -7.78
C ALA A 134 13.29 14.73 -8.45
N GLU A 135 13.20 14.76 -9.79
CA GLU A 135 12.05 14.24 -10.54
C GLU A 135 12.17 12.72 -10.72
N GLN A 136 13.36 12.26 -11.09
CA GLN A 136 13.70 10.84 -11.19
C GLN A 136 13.41 10.10 -9.89
N ARG A 137 13.76 10.69 -8.73
CA ARG A 137 13.42 10.12 -7.40
C ARG A 137 11.91 9.98 -7.21
N ILE A 138 11.13 11.00 -7.57
CA ILE A 138 9.67 10.95 -7.46
C ILE A 138 9.11 9.80 -8.30
N ASP A 139 9.58 9.68 -9.54
CA ASP A 139 9.14 8.64 -10.47
C ASP A 139 9.56 7.24 -10.00
N THR A 140 10.76 7.10 -9.47
CA THR A 140 11.24 5.86 -8.84
C THR A 140 10.29 5.42 -7.73
N TRP A 141 9.95 6.29 -6.78
CA TRP A 141 9.03 5.94 -5.70
C TRP A 141 7.59 5.70 -6.14
N TRP A 142 7.16 6.36 -7.21
CA TRP A 142 5.87 6.07 -7.84
C TRP A 142 5.87 4.67 -8.47
N ARG A 143 6.91 4.31 -9.23
CA ARG A 143 7.06 2.97 -9.84
C ARG A 143 7.06 1.85 -8.80
N TRP A 144 7.83 1.98 -7.71
CA TRP A 144 7.85 0.98 -6.64
C TRP A 144 6.48 0.79 -5.99
N ARG A 145 5.75 1.87 -5.69
CA ARG A 145 4.39 1.77 -5.15
C ARG A 145 3.40 1.16 -6.14
N ASN A 146 3.56 1.46 -7.43
CA ASN A 146 2.74 0.85 -8.46
C ASN A 146 3.00 -0.66 -8.61
N LYS A 147 4.24 -1.12 -8.48
CA LYS A 147 4.54 -2.57 -8.45
C LYS A 147 3.81 -3.26 -7.29
N LEU A 148 3.80 -2.66 -6.10
CA LEU A 148 3.03 -3.19 -4.96
C LEU A 148 1.51 -3.21 -5.23
N ALA A 149 0.97 -2.14 -5.81
CA ALA A 149 -0.44 -2.08 -6.20
C ALA A 149 -0.79 -3.10 -7.31
N GLN A 150 0.12 -3.32 -8.25
CA GLN A 150 0.00 -4.32 -9.29
C GLN A 150 -0.05 -5.72 -8.70
N PHE A 151 0.84 -6.05 -7.75
CA PHE A 151 0.80 -7.33 -7.05
C PHE A 151 -0.56 -7.56 -6.37
N ALA A 152 -1.13 -6.52 -5.73
CA ALA A 152 -2.46 -6.62 -5.10
C ALA A 152 -3.56 -6.92 -6.13
N ARG A 153 -3.53 -6.24 -7.28
CA ARG A 153 -4.47 -6.46 -8.39
C ARG A 153 -4.34 -7.86 -8.98
N ASP A 154 -3.12 -8.32 -9.24
CA ASP A 154 -2.84 -9.62 -9.87
C ASP A 154 -3.23 -10.81 -8.98
N ASN A 155 -3.45 -10.57 -7.67
CA ASN A 155 -3.83 -11.59 -6.71
C ASN A 155 -5.19 -11.28 -6.04
N ASP A 156 -6.02 -10.44 -6.66
CA ASP A 156 -7.41 -10.17 -6.29
C ASP A 156 -7.62 -9.79 -4.81
N PHE A 157 -6.85 -8.80 -4.33
CA PHE A 157 -7.11 -8.19 -3.03
C PHE A 157 -6.93 -6.68 -3.03
N ASP A 158 -7.59 -6.01 -2.08
CA ASP A 158 -7.52 -4.55 -1.96
C ASP A 158 -6.12 -4.07 -1.60
N PHE A 159 -5.60 -3.13 -2.40
CA PHE A 159 -4.34 -2.46 -2.10
C PHE A 159 -4.47 -1.55 -0.87
N THR A 160 -4.07 -2.09 0.28
CA THR A 160 -4.13 -1.41 1.58
C THR A 160 -2.71 -1.16 2.09
N CYS A 161 -2.26 0.09 2.03
CA CYS A 161 -0.93 0.44 2.51
C CYS A 161 -0.85 1.87 3.08
N LEU A 162 0.19 2.08 3.87
CA LEU A 162 0.67 3.40 4.24
C LEU A 162 2.18 3.42 4.06
N TRP A 163 2.75 4.59 3.76
CA TRP A 163 4.17 4.69 3.44
C TRP A 163 4.77 6.02 3.85
N THR A 164 6.08 6.01 4.07
CA THR A 164 6.89 7.18 4.40
C THR A 164 8.22 7.11 3.65
N ARG A 165 8.69 8.25 3.16
CA ARG A 165 10.04 8.43 2.63
C ARG A 165 10.93 9.03 3.71
N GLU A 166 12.17 8.59 3.72
CA GLU A 166 13.20 9.06 4.64
C GLU A 166 14.51 9.24 3.88
N SER A 167 15.38 10.11 4.40
CA SER A 167 16.71 10.32 3.83
C SER A 167 17.69 10.59 4.97
N GLU A 168 18.97 10.39 4.68
CA GLU A 168 20.04 10.65 5.62
C GLU A 168 19.98 12.09 6.12
N ARG A 169 20.19 12.21 7.43
CA ARG A 169 20.09 13.45 8.18
C ARG A 169 20.98 14.54 7.54
N HIS A 170 20.38 15.71 7.34
CA HIS A 170 21.01 16.91 6.74
C HIS A 170 21.46 16.83 5.28
N THR A 171 21.70 15.63 4.72
CA THR A 171 22.23 15.48 3.35
C THR A 171 21.13 15.30 2.31
N GLY A 172 20.01 14.65 2.65
CA GLY A 172 19.01 14.25 1.67
C GLY A 172 19.47 13.09 0.77
N LYS A 173 20.63 12.50 1.09
CA LYS A 173 21.19 11.31 0.45
C LYS A 173 20.56 10.05 1.03
N ASN A 174 20.83 8.91 0.39
CA ASN A 174 20.39 7.58 0.84
C ASN A 174 18.88 7.55 1.13
N GLU A 175 18.12 8.17 0.22
CA GLU A 175 16.68 8.24 0.36
C GLU A 175 16.08 6.83 0.23
N HIS A 176 15.16 6.49 1.12
CA HIS A 176 14.53 5.19 1.19
C HIS A 176 13.04 5.31 1.46
N LEU A 177 12.29 4.33 0.98
CA LEU A 177 10.84 4.23 1.09
C LEU A 177 10.49 3.10 2.06
N HIS A 178 9.82 3.44 3.16
CA HIS A 178 9.18 2.47 4.04
C HIS A 178 7.71 2.32 3.68
N VAL A 179 7.24 1.09 3.55
CA VAL A 179 5.85 0.74 3.27
C VAL A 179 5.36 -0.26 4.30
N LEU A 180 4.15 -0.03 4.78
CA LEU A 180 3.38 -1.02 5.53
C LEU A 180 2.17 -1.40 4.72
N MET A 181 2.01 -2.68 4.44
CA MET A 181 1.02 -3.20 3.52
C MET A 181 0.28 -4.39 4.12
N HIS A 182 -1.01 -4.50 3.81
CA HIS A 182 -1.76 -5.72 4.03
C HIS A 182 -1.47 -6.73 2.92
N VAL A 183 -1.12 -7.96 3.29
CA VAL A 183 -1.02 -9.10 2.38
C VAL A 183 -1.78 -10.28 2.97
N PRO A 184 -2.73 -10.89 2.24
CA PRO A 184 -3.43 -12.09 2.69
C PRO A 184 -2.46 -13.19 3.11
N ARG A 185 -2.77 -13.90 4.20
CA ARG A 185 -1.84 -14.89 4.81
C ARG A 185 -1.36 -15.94 3.82
N LEU A 186 -2.21 -16.36 2.89
CA LEU A 186 -1.88 -17.37 1.87
C LEU A 186 -0.89 -16.85 0.81
N LEU A 187 -0.83 -15.54 0.59
CA LEU A 187 0.01 -14.91 -0.44
C LEU A 187 1.34 -14.38 0.11
N GLN A 188 1.48 -14.34 1.42
CA GLN A 188 2.61 -13.74 2.12
C GLN A 188 3.98 -14.27 1.65
N LYS A 189 4.17 -15.59 1.58
CA LYS A 189 5.42 -16.18 1.10
C LYS A 189 5.73 -15.81 -0.35
N ARG A 190 4.71 -15.83 -1.21
CA ARG A 190 4.84 -15.43 -2.63
C ARG A 190 5.19 -13.95 -2.75
N PHE A 191 4.52 -13.10 -1.97
CA PHE A 191 4.79 -11.67 -1.93
C PHE A 191 6.23 -11.39 -1.54
N ASP A 192 6.70 -11.99 -0.45
CA ASP A 192 8.07 -11.81 0.05
C ASP A 192 9.08 -12.16 -1.05
N SER A 193 8.95 -13.33 -1.69
CA SER A 193 9.82 -13.74 -2.81
C SER A 193 9.74 -12.84 -4.04
N VAL A 194 8.56 -12.32 -4.40
CA VAL A 194 8.40 -11.43 -5.56
C VAL A 194 9.04 -10.07 -5.31
N VAL A 195 8.87 -9.52 -4.10
CA VAL A 195 9.44 -8.22 -3.74
C VAL A 195 10.96 -8.31 -3.62
N GLU A 196 11.49 -9.37 -3.02
CA GLU A 196 12.95 -9.61 -2.97
C GLU A 196 13.56 -9.73 -4.37
N ALA A 197 12.85 -10.38 -5.31
CA ALA A 197 13.29 -10.53 -6.69
C ALA A 197 13.21 -9.24 -7.53
N TRP A 198 12.62 -8.15 -7.03
CA TRP A 198 12.58 -6.88 -7.76
C TRP A 198 13.91 -6.13 -7.78
N CYS A 199 14.88 -6.56 -6.98
CA CYS A 199 16.20 -5.96 -6.92
C CYS A 199 17.21 -6.83 -7.63
N ASP A 200 17.93 -6.23 -8.58
CA ASP A 200 19.02 -6.86 -9.33
C ASP A 200 20.32 -6.94 -8.48
N GLY A 201 20.17 -7.22 -7.17
CA GLY A 201 21.27 -7.48 -6.23
C GLY A 201 22.02 -6.26 -5.67
N THR A 202 21.90 -5.06 -6.27
CA THR A 202 22.59 -3.83 -5.80
C THR A 202 21.75 -2.97 -4.86
N ASP A 203 20.43 -3.05 -4.98
CA ASP A 203 19.48 -2.31 -4.15
C ASP A 203 19.28 -2.98 -2.78
N GLU A 204 19.02 -2.20 -1.75
CA GLU A 204 18.61 -2.75 -0.45
C GLU A 204 17.08 -2.85 -0.37
N ILE A 205 16.60 -4.10 -0.33
CA ILE A 205 15.24 -4.44 0.05
C ILE A 205 15.25 -5.21 1.36
N ASP A 206 14.41 -4.78 2.30
CA ASP A 206 14.05 -5.54 3.50
C ASP A 206 12.55 -5.79 3.47
N VAL A 207 12.14 -7.05 3.44
CA VAL A 207 10.75 -7.48 3.57
C VAL A 207 10.61 -8.34 4.80
N ARG A 208 9.73 -7.93 5.71
CA ARG A 208 9.51 -8.69 6.95
C ARG A 208 8.07 -8.62 7.43
N GLY A 209 7.71 -9.61 8.24
CA GLY A 209 6.44 -9.62 8.95
C GLY A 209 6.30 -8.40 9.87
N CYS A 210 5.14 -7.74 9.82
CA CYS A 210 4.79 -6.64 10.70
C CYS A 210 3.68 -7.07 11.65
N THR A 211 3.79 -6.67 12.92
CA THR A 211 2.74 -6.89 13.92
C THR A 211 2.29 -5.58 14.53
N TYR A 212 1.12 -5.61 15.17
CA TYR A 212 0.56 -4.50 15.94
C TYR A 212 1.06 -4.50 17.39
N GLN A 213 2.06 -5.33 17.70
CA GLN A 213 2.62 -5.38 19.05
C GLN A 213 3.39 -4.09 19.34
N ILE A 214 3.14 -3.55 20.52
CA ILE A 214 3.89 -2.43 21.07
C ILE A 214 4.82 -3.02 22.13
N ARG A 215 6.12 -2.82 21.96
CA ARG A 215 7.16 -3.21 22.92
C ARG A 215 7.60 -1.97 23.69
N ARG A 216 8.16 -2.15 24.88
CA ARG A 216 8.90 -1.09 25.57
C ARG A 216 10.39 -1.29 25.31
N ASN A 217 11.09 -0.24 24.95
CA ASN A 217 12.55 -0.26 24.82
C ASN A 217 13.23 -0.09 26.19
N GLU A 218 14.56 -0.22 26.23
CA GLU A 218 15.38 -0.06 27.44
C GLU A 218 15.24 1.32 28.11
N ARG A 219 14.84 2.34 27.33
CA ARG A 219 14.62 3.72 27.81
C ARG A 219 13.17 3.96 28.27
N GLY A 220 12.35 2.91 28.34
CA GLY A 220 10.94 2.97 28.74
C GLY A 220 9.99 3.55 27.68
N GLY A 221 10.50 3.89 26.48
CA GLY A 221 9.69 4.35 25.35
C GLY A 221 8.98 3.20 24.65
N GLU A 222 7.85 3.48 24.01
CA GLU A 222 7.17 2.48 23.19
C GLU A 222 7.85 2.34 21.82
N GLU A 223 7.97 1.10 21.38
CA GLU A 223 8.51 0.70 20.09
C GLU A 223 7.49 -0.16 19.35
N SER A 224 7.16 0.26 18.15
CA SER A 224 6.32 -0.44 17.18
C SER A 224 6.86 -0.15 15.79
N VAL A 225 6.43 -0.91 14.79
CA VAL A 225 6.83 -0.59 13.40
C VAL A 225 6.25 0.76 12.97
N LEU A 226 5.12 1.20 13.55
CA LEU A 226 4.59 2.55 13.33
C LEU A 226 5.54 3.63 13.84
N THR A 227 6.09 3.46 15.05
CA THR A 227 7.05 4.43 15.60
C THR A 227 8.34 4.42 14.80
N TYR A 228 8.74 3.27 14.24
CA TYR A 228 9.89 3.17 13.35
C TYR A 228 9.72 4.03 12.10
N ILE A 229 8.60 3.91 11.37
CA ILE A 229 8.35 4.71 10.16
C ILE A 229 8.05 6.19 10.46
N ALA A 230 7.68 6.51 11.72
CA ALA A 230 7.39 7.85 12.18
C ALA A 230 8.57 8.48 12.96
N LYS A 231 9.75 7.85 12.96
CA LYS A 231 10.91 8.27 13.78
C LYS A 231 11.37 9.70 13.50
N ASN A 232 11.17 10.17 12.27
CA ASN A 232 11.48 11.54 11.85
C ASN A 232 10.35 12.55 12.18
N SER A 233 9.67 12.41 13.32
CA SER A 233 8.60 13.33 13.74
C SER A 233 8.88 13.97 15.10
N PRO A 234 8.52 15.25 15.32
CA PRO A 234 8.59 15.89 16.64
C PRO A 234 7.77 15.15 17.72
N GLN A 235 6.79 14.34 17.29
CA GLN A 235 5.88 13.60 18.15
C GLN A 235 6.53 12.34 18.73
N ALA A 236 7.50 11.74 18.02
CA ALA A 236 8.40 10.71 18.55
C ALA A 236 9.03 11.15 19.89
N ASN A 237 9.35 12.44 20.00
CA ASN A 237 9.94 13.02 21.21
C ASN A 237 8.94 13.22 22.35
N ARG A 238 7.73 13.72 22.08
CA ARG A 238 6.75 14.04 23.13
C ARG A 238 5.98 12.85 23.69
N PHE A 239 5.80 11.78 22.92
CA PHE A 239 4.98 10.63 23.36
C PHE A 239 5.80 9.39 23.71
N PHE A 240 7.09 9.34 23.35
CA PHE A 240 7.85 8.09 23.40
C PHE A 240 9.27 8.23 23.96
N ASN A 241 9.64 9.35 24.61
CA ASN A 241 11.01 9.61 25.10
C ASN A 241 12.12 9.40 24.04
N HIS A 242 11.82 9.59 22.74
CA HIS A 242 12.80 9.43 21.67
C HIS A 242 13.51 10.74 21.35
N THR A 243 14.82 10.70 21.15
CA THR A 243 15.57 11.84 20.60
C THR A 243 15.06 12.13 19.18
N VAL A 244 14.68 13.39 18.88
CA VAL A 244 14.28 13.77 17.50
C VAL A 244 15.45 13.49 16.57
N GLN A 245 15.29 12.53 15.68
CA GLN A 245 16.17 12.41 14.52
C GLN A 245 15.54 13.26 13.42
N TYR A 246 16.17 14.40 13.12
CA TYR A 246 15.80 15.16 11.94
C TYR A 246 16.23 14.36 10.72
N GLY A 247 15.27 13.95 9.90
CA GLY A 247 15.57 13.35 8.60
C GLY A 247 16.23 14.37 7.65
N GLY A 248 16.80 13.87 6.56
CA GLY A 248 17.21 14.72 5.45
C GLY A 248 16.03 15.40 4.76
N PRO A 249 16.27 16.45 3.97
CA PRO A 249 15.24 17.01 3.09
C PRO A 249 14.76 15.96 2.07
N ILE A 250 13.46 16.02 1.77
CA ILE A 250 12.79 15.18 0.76
C ILE A 250 11.99 16.08 -0.15
N PHE A 251 12.16 15.88 -1.44
CA PHE A 251 11.42 16.61 -2.47
C PHE A 251 10.09 15.91 -2.78
N GLY A 252 8.98 16.65 -2.68
CA GLY A 252 7.63 16.13 -2.91
C GLY A 252 6.98 15.50 -1.68
N LYS A 253 6.04 14.57 -1.90
CA LYS A 253 5.29 13.93 -0.80
C LYS A 253 6.21 13.01 0.00
N ARG A 254 6.29 13.23 1.31
CA ARG A 254 7.04 12.39 2.27
C ARG A 254 6.23 11.21 2.80
N TYR A 255 4.91 11.28 2.82
CA TYR A 255 4.06 10.19 3.28
C TYR A 255 2.80 10.07 2.43
N GLY A 256 2.13 8.93 2.56
CA GLY A 256 0.83 8.74 1.97
C GLY A 256 0.12 7.49 2.46
N LEU A 257 -1.14 7.39 2.08
CA LEU A 257 -2.08 6.34 2.43
C LEU A 257 -2.74 5.82 1.14
N SER A 258 -3.12 4.55 1.11
CA SER A 258 -4.05 4.03 0.10
C SER A 258 -5.44 4.65 0.28
N THR A 259 -6.25 4.67 -0.79
CA THR A 259 -7.56 5.35 -0.82
C THR A 259 -8.49 4.88 0.29
N ASN A 260 -8.50 3.57 0.58
CA ASN A 260 -9.29 2.95 1.64
C ASN A 260 -8.83 3.28 3.07
N LEU A 261 -7.64 3.88 3.25
CA LEU A 261 -7.14 4.31 4.56
C LEU A 261 -7.24 5.82 4.80
N THR A 262 -7.66 6.61 3.80
CA THR A 262 -7.78 8.06 3.90
C THR A 262 -8.76 8.52 4.99
N ALA A 263 -8.63 9.75 5.47
CA ALA A 263 -9.58 10.34 6.42
C ALA A 263 -11.04 10.25 5.93
N LYS A 264 -11.28 10.41 4.62
CA LYS A 264 -12.59 10.26 3.99
C LYS A 264 -13.10 8.82 4.09
N ALA A 265 -12.27 7.82 3.80
CA ALA A 265 -12.64 6.41 3.93
C ALA A 265 -12.97 6.05 5.39
N ARG A 266 -12.15 6.53 6.34
CA ARG A 266 -12.39 6.35 7.78
C ARG A 266 -13.71 6.98 8.23
N ALA A 267 -14.01 8.20 7.78
CA ALA A 267 -15.27 8.86 8.09
C ALA A 267 -16.48 8.09 7.54
N ARG A 268 -16.41 7.61 6.29
CA ARG A 268 -17.45 6.76 5.69
C ARG A 268 -17.69 5.48 6.47
N ALA A 269 -16.62 4.80 6.87
CA ALA A 269 -16.72 3.59 7.68
C ALA A 269 -17.31 3.86 9.08
N ALA A 270 -16.95 4.99 9.70
CA ALA A 270 -17.53 5.39 11.00
C ALA A 270 -19.04 5.65 10.89
N VAL A 271 -19.49 6.34 9.84
CA VAL A 271 -20.91 6.57 9.57
C VAL A 271 -21.64 5.24 9.32
N ALA A 272 -21.09 4.36 8.49
CA ALA A 272 -21.68 3.04 8.23
C ALA A 272 -21.74 2.16 9.49
N GLY A 273 -20.72 2.24 10.35
CA GLY A 273 -20.68 1.53 11.63
C GLY A 273 -21.67 2.08 12.66
N GLY A 274 -21.80 3.41 12.74
CA GLY A 274 -22.80 4.08 13.59
C GLY A 274 -24.23 3.79 13.15
N LEU A 275 -24.50 3.86 11.84
CA LEU A 275 -25.79 3.44 11.27
C LEU A 275 -26.13 2.00 11.61
N ARG A 276 -25.16 1.07 11.64
CA ARG A 276 -25.39 -0.31 12.08
C ARG A 276 -25.65 -0.45 13.58
N GLN A 277 -25.17 0.48 14.40
CA GLN A 277 -25.43 0.49 15.85
C GLN A 277 -26.79 1.14 16.18
N ASP A 278 -27.19 2.16 15.42
CA ASP A 278 -28.47 2.85 15.61
C ASP A 278 -29.61 2.06 14.97
N LEU A 279 -29.37 1.44 13.81
CA LEU A 279 -30.21 0.38 13.25
C LEU A 279 -29.89 -0.96 13.93
N ARG A 280 -29.82 -0.99 15.27
CA ARG A 280 -30.14 -2.22 16.04
C ARG A 280 -31.59 -2.60 15.73
N LEU A 281 -31.83 -3.01 14.48
CA LEU A 281 -32.86 -3.95 14.14
C LEU A 281 -32.74 -5.04 15.19
N PRO A 282 -33.81 -5.33 15.94
CA PRO A 282 -33.78 -6.35 16.97
C PRO A 282 -33.08 -7.53 16.35
N ARG A 283 -31.97 -7.95 17.00
CA ARG A 283 -31.24 -9.13 16.60
C ARG A 283 -32.33 -10.19 16.50
N VAL A 284 -32.69 -10.57 15.28
CA VAL A 284 -33.64 -11.66 15.04
C VAL A 284 -32.86 -12.86 15.52
N THR A 285 -32.87 -13.07 16.83
CA THR A 285 -32.55 -14.36 17.41
C THR A 285 -33.48 -15.28 16.67
N SER A 286 -32.90 -16.24 15.99
CA SER A 286 -33.60 -17.28 15.27
C SER A 286 -34.33 -18.21 16.26
N GLU A 287 -35.14 -17.66 17.17
CA GLU A 287 -36.09 -18.39 18.00
C GLU A 287 -37.27 -18.91 17.16
N VAL A 288 -37.32 -18.57 15.86
CA VAL A 288 -38.25 -19.16 14.87
C VAL A 288 -37.81 -20.57 14.42
N ASN A 289 -36.84 -21.18 15.10
CA ASN A 289 -36.60 -22.63 15.04
C ASN A 289 -36.87 -23.31 16.39
N ASN A 290 -37.79 -22.80 17.20
CA ASN A 290 -38.46 -23.68 18.15
C ASN A 290 -39.24 -24.72 17.34
N PRO A 291 -38.92 -26.03 17.46
CA PRO A 291 -39.69 -27.06 16.79
C PRO A 291 -41.15 -26.91 17.20
N VAL A 292 -42.03 -26.79 16.21
CA VAL A 292 -43.48 -26.86 16.41
C VAL A 292 -43.75 -28.06 17.32
N PRO A 293 -44.41 -27.88 18.49
CA PRO A 293 -44.75 -29.00 19.34
C PRO A 293 -45.55 -29.98 18.51
N LYS A 294 -45.07 -31.23 18.42
CA LYS A 294 -45.77 -32.31 17.73
C LYS A 294 -47.21 -32.36 18.27
N PRO A 295 -48.24 -32.41 17.41
CA PRO A 295 -49.60 -32.58 17.86
C PRO A 295 -49.66 -33.84 18.73
N ALA A 296 -50.28 -33.71 19.89
CA ALA A 296 -50.48 -34.82 20.82
C ALA A 296 -51.17 -35.95 20.08
N ASN A 297 -50.44 -37.04 19.86
CA ASN A 297 -50.98 -38.23 19.25
C ASN A 297 -52.08 -38.79 20.17
N ASP A 298 -53.25 -38.84 19.55
CA ASP A 298 -54.46 -39.57 19.89
C ASP A 298 -54.13 -41.01 20.31
N GLN A 299 -53.80 -41.23 21.59
CA GLN A 299 -53.69 -42.55 22.17
C GLN A 299 -55.08 -43.02 22.62
N GLY A 300 -55.70 -43.83 21.75
CA GLY A 300 -56.33 -45.06 22.22
C GLY A 300 -57.81 -44.98 22.62
N ARG A 301 -58.70 -44.73 21.65
CA ARG A 301 -60.10 -45.15 21.76
C ARG A 301 -60.20 -46.66 21.51
N LYS A 302 -60.01 -47.47 22.56
CA LYS A 302 -60.34 -48.91 22.56
C LYS A 302 -61.86 -49.08 22.45
N GLY A 303 -62.35 -49.46 21.27
CA GLY A 303 -63.72 -49.90 21.07
C GLY A 303 -63.90 -51.36 21.49
N SER A 304 -64.71 -51.62 22.51
CA SER A 304 -65.22 -52.95 22.82
C SER A 304 -66.30 -53.34 21.82
N ARG A 305 -66.08 -54.38 21.02
CA ARG A 305 -67.15 -55.10 20.32
C ARG A 305 -67.57 -56.28 21.18
N ASN A 306 -68.68 -56.13 21.90
CA ASN A 306 -69.47 -57.27 22.35
C ASN A 306 -70.25 -57.79 21.13
N ARG A 307 -70.06 -59.07 20.80
CA ARG A 307 -70.95 -59.81 19.90
C ARG A 307 -71.49 -60.99 20.70
N ALA A 308 -72.81 -61.03 20.80
CA ALA A 308 -73.59 -62.04 21.49
C ALA A 308 -73.51 -63.42 20.82
N ALA A 309 -73.58 -64.45 21.65
CA ALA A 309 -74.38 -65.66 21.46
C ALA A 309 -74.78 -66.16 22.86
#